data_AF-A0A7S7NLV4-F1
#
_entry.id   AF-A0A7S7NLV4-F1
#
_cell.length_a   1.000
_cell.length_b   1.000
_cell.length_c   1.000
_cell.angle_alpha   90.00
_cell.angle_beta   90.00
_cell.angle_gamma   90.00
#
_symmetry.space_group_name_H-M   'P 1'
#
loop_
_entity.id
_entity.type
_entity.pdbx_description
1 polymer ?
#
loop_
_entity_poly.entity_id
_entity_poly.type
_entity_poly.pdbx_seq_one_letter_code
_entity_poly.pdbx_strand_id
1 'polypeptide(L)'
;MTKYSHQPLEFQGLSTVPIEARGGKVRHEHMAVPHMAGSGLNAWLDRLPKLLAADSLRGVVAALEQARVRERGILWGIGGHVIKCGLAPVFIDLMDRGFVSGIVMNGAASIHDFEIGIAGCTSEEVEDVLPDGRFGSAEETGREMNLAIRAAAEQGIGMGEALGAHLEHIVKSQYADACLLYQAWKRSIPVTVHVAVGTDTPHTHPAADGAAIGAATHHDFRLFCSLVRTLNDGGAYLNIGSAVVLPEVFLKAVSVVRNLGYPLGEFTTANFDFLQHYRPRVNVVSRPHAQRGGQGYAITGHHEIMIPLLAALLIEKQS
;
A
#
# COMPACT_ATOMS: atom_id res chain seq x y z
N MET A 1 48.63 -32.12 -12.11
CA MET A 1 47.54 -33.12 -12.19
C MET A 1 46.43 -32.70 -11.25
N THR A 2 45.17 -32.92 -11.65
CA THR A 2 44.01 -32.59 -10.81
C THR A 2 44.06 -33.34 -9.47
N LYS A 3 43.65 -32.69 -8.38
CA LYS A 3 43.58 -33.26 -7.02
C LYS A 3 42.23 -33.93 -6.74
N TYR A 4 41.28 -33.85 -7.66
CA TYR A 4 39.94 -34.41 -7.49
C TYR A 4 39.92 -35.88 -7.92
N SER A 5 39.26 -36.73 -7.11
CA SER A 5 39.05 -38.16 -7.37
C SER A 5 38.02 -38.44 -8.47
N HIS A 6 37.30 -37.41 -8.91
CA HIS A 6 36.26 -37.51 -9.93
C HIS A 6 36.71 -36.78 -11.20
N GLN A 7 36.46 -37.42 -12.34
CA GLN A 7 36.67 -36.81 -13.65
C GLN A 7 35.42 -36.01 -14.04
N PRO A 8 35.58 -34.90 -14.78
CA PRO A 8 34.44 -34.22 -15.42
C PRO A 8 33.63 -35.18 -16.30
N LEU A 9 32.32 -34.92 -16.42
CA LEU A 9 31.46 -35.69 -17.32
C LEU A 9 31.77 -35.36 -18.78
N GLU A 10 31.79 -36.40 -19.60
CA GLU A 10 31.87 -36.31 -21.06
C GLU A 10 30.47 -36.06 -21.64
N PHE A 11 30.31 -35.00 -22.44
CA PHE A 11 28.99 -34.60 -22.97
C PHE A 11 28.69 -35.12 -24.38
N GLN A 12 29.57 -35.90 -25.02
CA GLN A 12 29.33 -36.35 -26.42
C GLN A 12 28.11 -37.28 -26.56
N GLY A 13 27.65 -37.91 -25.46
CA GLY A 13 26.44 -38.73 -25.44
C GLY A 13 25.14 -37.98 -25.11
N LEU A 14 25.17 -36.64 -25.00
CA LEU A 14 24.01 -35.85 -24.64
C LEU A 14 22.97 -35.86 -25.77
N SER A 15 21.74 -36.29 -25.47
CA SER A 15 20.62 -36.21 -26.42
C SER A 15 20.16 -34.76 -26.59
N THR A 16 19.89 -34.36 -27.82
CA THR A 16 19.38 -33.02 -28.17
C THR A 16 18.05 -33.14 -28.89
N VAL A 17 17.22 -32.10 -28.79
CA VAL A 17 15.89 -32.04 -29.43
C VAL A 17 15.75 -30.75 -30.25
N PRO A 18 15.11 -30.78 -31.43
CA PRO A 18 14.81 -29.57 -32.20
C PRO A 18 13.92 -28.59 -31.43
N ILE A 19 14.11 -27.29 -31.68
CA ILE A 19 13.35 -26.24 -30.98
C ILE A 19 11.83 -26.34 -31.23
N GLU A 20 11.43 -26.77 -32.42
CA GLU A 20 10.02 -26.99 -32.78
C GLU A 20 9.39 -28.10 -31.94
N ALA A 21 10.13 -29.19 -31.69
CA ALA A 21 9.67 -30.31 -30.86
C ALA A 21 9.64 -29.97 -29.36
N ARG A 22 10.57 -29.15 -28.88
CA ARG A 22 10.58 -28.65 -27.49
C ARG A 22 9.45 -27.66 -27.23
N GLY A 23 9.07 -26.89 -28.25
CA GLY A 23 8.19 -25.73 -28.14
C GLY A 23 8.84 -24.54 -27.41
N GLY A 24 8.02 -23.51 -27.18
CA GLY A 24 8.42 -22.28 -26.50
C GLY A 24 7.26 -21.62 -25.75
N LYS A 25 7.52 -21.22 -24.50
CA LYS A 25 6.55 -20.49 -23.65
C LYS A 25 6.33 -19.05 -24.14
N VAL A 26 7.36 -18.43 -24.72
CA VAL A 26 7.30 -17.07 -25.28
C VAL A 26 7.06 -17.17 -26.78
N ARG A 27 6.01 -16.50 -27.25
CA ARG A 27 5.56 -16.47 -28.65
C ARG A 27 5.62 -15.05 -29.20
N HIS A 28 5.54 -14.93 -30.52
CA HIS A 28 5.57 -13.62 -31.20
C HIS A 28 4.45 -12.69 -30.71
N GLU A 29 3.28 -13.21 -30.36
CA GLU A 29 2.14 -12.45 -29.80
C GLU A 29 2.39 -11.84 -28.41
N HIS A 30 3.45 -12.28 -27.72
CA HIS A 30 3.84 -11.73 -26.42
C HIS A 30 4.81 -10.55 -26.53
N MET A 31 5.32 -10.27 -27.73
CA MET A 31 6.33 -9.25 -27.96
C MET A 31 5.74 -7.86 -27.73
N ALA A 32 6.60 -6.96 -27.26
CA ALA A 32 6.25 -5.55 -27.15
C ALA A 32 6.15 -4.90 -28.54
N VAL A 33 5.41 -3.80 -28.61
CA VAL A 33 5.37 -2.91 -29.78
C VAL A 33 6.00 -1.57 -29.37
N PRO A 34 6.86 -0.95 -30.21
CA PRO A 34 7.45 0.35 -29.89
C PRO A 34 6.41 1.43 -29.56
N HIS A 35 6.70 2.28 -28.57
CA HIS A 35 5.86 3.43 -28.26
C HIS A 35 5.88 4.44 -29.41
N MET A 36 4.73 5.06 -29.69
CA MET A 36 4.57 6.09 -30.72
C MET A 36 4.15 7.38 -30.04
N ALA A 37 4.85 8.47 -30.35
CA ALA A 37 4.54 9.77 -29.78
C ALA A 37 3.05 10.13 -29.97
N GLY A 38 2.41 10.63 -28.92
CA GLY A 38 1.00 11.02 -28.94
C GLY A 38 -0.01 9.88 -28.81
N SER A 39 0.41 8.62 -28.62
CA SER A 39 -0.55 7.50 -28.53
C SER A 39 -1.30 7.37 -27.18
N GLY A 40 -0.97 8.18 -26.18
CA GLY A 40 -1.55 8.08 -24.83
C GLY A 40 -1.02 6.90 -24.02
N LEU A 41 -1.43 6.84 -22.74
CA LEU A 41 -0.94 5.82 -21.79
C LEU A 41 -1.66 4.47 -21.94
N ASN A 42 -2.92 4.47 -22.38
CA ASN A 42 -3.64 3.21 -22.68
C ASN A 42 -2.92 2.42 -23.78
N ALA A 43 -2.57 3.09 -24.88
CA ALA A 43 -1.80 2.45 -25.94
C ALA A 43 -0.39 2.06 -25.48
N TRP A 44 0.23 2.84 -24.58
CA TRP A 44 1.51 2.45 -23.99
C TRP A 44 1.39 1.12 -23.21
N LEU A 45 0.37 0.98 -22.37
CA LEU A 45 0.12 -0.25 -21.59
C LEU A 45 -0.18 -1.45 -22.51
N ASP A 46 -0.99 -1.27 -23.55
CA ASP A 46 -1.32 -2.34 -24.50
C ASP A 46 -0.12 -2.83 -25.29
N ARG A 47 0.85 -1.95 -25.53
CA ARG A 47 2.07 -2.25 -26.30
C ARG A 47 3.20 -2.87 -25.48
N LEU A 48 3.13 -2.87 -24.15
CA LEU A 48 4.06 -3.63 -23.32
C LEU A 48 4.00 -5.13 -23.68
N PRO A 49 5.03 -5.94 -23.36
CA PRO A 49 4.93 -7.38 -23.60
C PRO A 49 3.81 -8.01 -22.76
N LYS A 50 3.15 -9.06 -23.27
CA LYS A 50 2.10 -9.81 -22.56
C LYS A 50 2.72 -10.89 -21.67
N LEU A 51 3.63 -10.48 -20.79
CA LEU A 51 4.46 -11.36 -19.97
C LEU A 51 4.74 -10.75 -18.61
N LEU A 52 4.80 -11.61 -17.60
CA LEU A 52 5.37 -11.31 -16.28
C LEU A 52 4.81 -10.01 -15.68
N ALA A 53 5.67 -9.10 -15.22
CA ALA A 53 5.27 -7.89 -14.52
C ALA A 53 4.43 -6.92 -15.38
N ALA A 54 4.63 -6.89 -16.70
CA ALA A 54 3.80 -6.07 -17.59
C ALA A 54 2.35 -6.58 -17.60
N ASP A 55 2.17 -7.91 -17.59
CA ASP A 55 0.84 -8.52 -17.50
C ASP A 55 0.24 -8.39 -16.09
N SER A 56 1.07 -8.47 -15.05
CA SER A 56 0.65 -8.17 -13.67
C SER A 56 0.14 -6.73 -13.53
N LEU A 57 0.82 -5.74 -14.12
CA LEU A 57 0.39 -4.34 -14.09
C LEU A 57 -0.97 -4.16 -14.78
N ARG A 58 -1.17 -4.78 -15.95
CA ARG A 58 -2.49 -4.80 -16.62
C ARG A 58 -3.57 -5.42 -15.75
N GLY A 59 -3.26 -6.53 -15.08
CA GLY A 59 -4.16 -7.20 -14.16
C GLY A 59 -4.59 -6.29 -13.01
N VAL A 60 -3.65 -5.56 -12.40
CA VAL A 60 -3.95 -4.59 -11.34
C VAL A 60 -4.83 -3.45 -11.85
N VAL A 61 -4.47 -2.83 -12.98
CA VAL A 61 -5.25 -1.74 -13.59
C VAL A 61 -6.69 -2.19 -13.88
N ALA A 62 -6.84 -3.34 -14.55
CA ALA A 62 -8.16 -3.89 -14.88
C ALA A 62 -8.98 -4.25 -13.63
N ALA A 63 -8.34 -4.77 -12.58
CA ALA A 63 -9.02 -5.10 -11.33
C ALA A 63 -9.54 -3.86 -10.59
N LEU A 64 -8.76 -2.77 -10.56
CA LEU A 64 -9.17 -1.53 -9.91
C LEU A 64 -10.29 -0.82 -10.67
N GLU A 65 -10.24 -0.84 -12.00
CA GLU A 65 -11.35 -0.37 -12.82
C GLU A 65 -12.63 -1.15 -12.55
N GLN A 66 -12.55 -2.49 -12.54
CA GLN A 66 -13.69 -3.34 -12.27
C GLN A 66 -14.23 -3.14 -10.85
N ALA A 67 -13.36 -3.01 -9.86
CA ALA A 67 -13.75 -2.71 -8.48
C ALA A 67 -14.54 -1.39 -8.41
N ARG A 68 -14.05 -0.34 -9.09
CA ARG A 68 -14.75 0.95 -9.15
C ARG A 68 -16.10 0.85 -9.85
N VAL A 69 -16.17 0.21 -11.03
CA VAL A 69 -17.41 0.03 -11.80
C VAL A 69 -18.45 -0.78 -11.02
N ARG A 70 -18.02 -1.74 -10.21
CA ARG A 70 -18.90 -2.58 -9.37
C ARG A 70 -19.15 -1.99 -7.98
N GLU A 71 -18.68 -0.78 -7.71
CA GLU A 71 -18.78 -0.11 -6.41
C GLU A 71 -18.27 -1.00 -5.25
N ARG A 72 -17.19 -1.74 -5.51
CA ARG A 72 -16.49 -2.56 -4.52
C ARG A 72 -15.38 -1.76 -3.86
N GLY A 73 -14.97 -2.22 -2.68
CA GLY A 73 -13.89 -1.59 -1.92
C GLY A 73 -12.59 -1.56 -2.71
N ILE A 74 -11.96 -0.38 -2.77
CA ILE A 74 -10.56 -0.19 -3.17
C ILE A 74 -9.83 0.41 -1.97
N LEU A 75 -9.07 -0.44 -1.28
CA LEU A 75 -8.41 -0.12 -0.02
C LEU A 75 -6.90 0.03 -0.24
N TRP A 76 -6.34 1.14 0.24
CA TRP A 76 -4.94 1.49 0.05
C TRP A 76 -4.16 1.44 1.36
N GLY A 77 -3.40 0.37 1.54
CA GLY A 77 -2.39 0.23 2.59
C GLY A 77 -1.11 0.97 2.25
N ILE A 78 -0.74 1.97 3.04
CA ILE A 78 0.42 2.84 2.78
C ILE A 78 1.39 2.88 3.97
N GLY A 79 2.68 2.73 3.68
CA GLY A 79 3.77 2.92 4.63
C GLY A 79 4.38 4.32 4.55
N GLY A 80 5.15 4.69 5.58
CA GLY A 80 5.75 6.04 5.70
C GLY A 80 6.53 6.53 4.48
N HIS A 81 7.28 5.65 3.81
CA HIS A 81 8.06 6.02 2.63
C HIS A 81 7.18 6.58 1.49
N VAL A 82 5.93 6.13 1.38
CA VAL A 82 4.98 6.61 0.36
C VAL A 82 4.70 8.11 0.53
N ILE A 83 4.47 8.55 1.76
CA ILE A 83 4.25 9.95 2.09
C ILE A 83 5.53 10.77 1.90
N LYS A 84 6.68 10.23 2.34
CA LYS A 84 8.00 10.85 2.15
C LYS A 84 8.35 11.12 0.69
N CYS A 85 7.88 10.27 -0.22
CA CYS A 85 8.01 10.45 -1.67
C CYS A 85 7.10 11.54 -2.26
N GLY A 86 6.31 12.25 -1.44
CA GLY A 86 5.42 13.32 -1.89
C GLY A 86 4.18 12.81 -2.64
N LEU A 87 3.73 11.58 -2.37
CA LEU A 87 2.64 10.95 -3.13
C LEU A 87 1.24 11.28 -2.63
N ALA A 88 1.09 11.99 -1.51
CA ALA A 88 -0.23 12.35 -0.96
C ALA A 88 -1.17 13.01 -1.99
N PRO A 89 -0.74 13.99 -2.82
CA PRO A 89 -1.61 14.59 -3.85
C PRO A 89 -2.15 13.59 -4.89
N VAL A 90 -1.41 12.53 -5.19
CA VAL A 90 -1.86 11.48 -6.12
C VAL A 90 -3.02 10.69 -5.53
N PHE A 91 -2.93 10.33 -4.24
CA PHE A 91 -4.04 9.65 -3.56
C PHE A 91 -5.27 10.56 -3.44
N ILE A 92 -5.07 11.86 -3.20
CA ILE A 92 -6.16 12.84 -3.11
C ILE A 92 -6.92 12.95 -4.45
N ASP A 93 -6.22 13.05 -5.59
CA ASP A 93 -6.87 13.02 -6.90
C ASP A 93 -7.60 11.67 -7.15
N LEU A 94 -7.01 10.55 -6.72
CA LEU A 94 -7.66 9.24 -6.81
C LEU A 94 -8.91 9.11 -5.92
N MET A 95 -8.97 9.81 -4.77
CA MET A 95 -10.19 9.89 -3.96
C MET A 95 -11.31 10.57 -4.74
N ASP A 96 -11.03 11.73 -5.35
CA ASP A 96 -12.01 12.50 -6.12
C ASP A 96 -12.54 11.72 -7.34
N ARG A 97 -11.75 10.77 -7.84
CA ARG A 97 -12.10 9.89 -8.97
C ARG A 97 -12.76 8.57 -8.57
N GLY A 98 -12.98 8.35 -7.27
CA GLY A 98 -13.62 7.13 -6.76
C GLY A 98 -12.74 5.88 -6.82
N PHE A 99 -11.41 6.04 -6.86
CA PHE A 99 -10.46 4.92 -6.79
C PHE A 99 -9.95 4.66 -5.36
N VAL A 100 -10.38 5.43 -4.38
CA VAL A 100 -10.05 5.24 -2.96
C VAL A 100 -11.34 5.16 -2.16
N SER A 101 -11.61 3.99 -1.59
CA SER A 101 -12.74 3.78 -0.66
C SER A 101 -12.32 3.77 0.82
N GLY A 102 -11.03 3.66 1.07
CA GLY A 102 -10.45 3.70 2.42
C GLY A 102 -8.93 3.62 2.38
N ILE A 103 -8.29 4.24 3.37
CA ILE A 103 -6.84 4.27 3.53
C ILE A 103 -6.45 3.56 4.82
N VAL A 104 -5.36 2.81 4.76
CA VAL A 104 -4.82 2.03 5.88
C VAL A 104 -3.36 2.44 6.05
N MET A 105 -3.06 3.20 7.09
CA MET A 105 -1.71 3.70 7.37
C MET A 105 -1.01 2.83 8.43
N ASN A 106 0.30 2.67 8.29
CA ASN A 106 1.13 2.40 9.48
C ASN A 106 1.40 3.71 10.24
N GLY A 107 1.90 3.62 11.47
CA GLY A 107 2.16 4.81 12.28
C GLY A 107 3.08 5.83 11.59
N ALA A 108 4.20 5.38 11.00
CA ALA A 108 5.09 6.24 10.19
C ALA A 108 4.37 7.03 9.08
N ALA A 109 3.44 6.42 8.32
CA ALA A 109 2.67 7.15 7.30
C ALA A 109 1.80 8.25 7.92
N SER A 110 1.14 7.96 9.05
CA SER A 110 0.33 8.96 9.75
C SER A 110 1.17 10.12 10.29
N ILE A 111 2.38 9.85 10.82
CA ILE A 111 3.30 10.88 11.31
C ILE A 111 3.72 11.81 10.17
N HIS A 112 4.24 11.23 9.09
CA HIS A 112 4.76 12.02 7.98
C HIS A 112 3.69 12.90 7.34
N ASP A 113 2.47 12.38 7.22
CA ASP A 113 1.36 13.13 6.63
C ASP A 113 0.84 14.24 7.55
N PHE A 114 0.80 13.97 8.86
CA PHE A 114 0.43 14.96 9.88
C PHE A 114 1.43 16.13 9.90
N GLU A 115 2.73 15.85 9.84
CA GLU A 115 3.80 16.84 9.78
C GLU A 115 3.70 17.71 8.52
N ILE A 116 3.41 17.12 7.35
CA ILE A 116 3.14 17.88 6.12
C ILE A 116 1.98 18.86 6.34
N GLY A 117 0.90 18.43 6.99
CA GLY A 117 -0.25 19.30 7.26
C GLY A 117 0.06 20.51 8.15
N ILE A 118 0.90 20.35 9.17
CA ILE A 118 1.18 21.41 10.16
C ILE A 118 2.46 22.20 9.89
N ALA A 119 3.40 21.67 9.10
CA ALA A 119 4.71 22.26 8.87
C ALA A 119 5.09 22.37 7.38
N GLY A 120 4.45 21.61 6.49
CA GLY A 120 4.78 21.59 5.05
C GLY A 120 6.04 20.77 4.73
N CYS A 121 6.63 20.13 5.72
CA CYS A 121 7.78 19.25 5.60
C CYS A 121 7.67 18.09 6.59
N THR A 122 8.45 17.05 6.35
CA THR A 122 8.56 15.87 7.20
C THR A 122 9.89 15.17 6.91
N SER A 123 10.28 14.22 7.75
CA SER A 123 11.58 13.55 7.77
C SER A 123 12.71 14.45 8.26
N GLU A 124 13.38 13.96 9.30
CA GLU A 124 14.62 14.50 9.82
C GLU A 124 15.82 13.70 9.31
N GLU A 125 17.00 14.32 9.31
CA GLU A 125 18.27 13.65 9.04
C GLU A 125 18.69 12.87 10.30
N VAL A 126 18.42 11.56 10.31
CA VAL A 126 18.57 10.68 11.49
C VAL A 126 19.99 10.74 12.05
N GLU A 127 20.99 10.73 11.18
CA GLU A 127 22.41 10.76 11.54
C GLU A 127 22.79 12.00 12.35
N ASP A 128 22.10 13.12 12.15
CA ASP A 128 22.39 14.40 12.83
C ASP A 128 21.78 14.48 14.23
N VAL A 129 20.64 13.82 14.45
CA VAL A 129 19.81 13.95 15.67
C VAL A 129 19.84 12.73 16.58
N LEU A 130 20.24 11.56 16.07
CA LEU A 130 20.34 10.35 16.88
C LEU A 130 21.42 10.43 17.97
N PRO A 131 22.62 11.00 17.74
CA PRO A 131 23.68 11.05 18.75
C PRO A 131 23.31 11.83 20.02
N ASP A 132 22.45 12.85 19.92
CA ASP A 132 22.00 13.65 21.06
C ASP A 132 20.59 13.27 21.57
N GLY A 133 19.99 12.21 21.00
CA GLY A 133 18.72 11.64 21.45
C GLY A 133 17.48 12.41 21.03
N ARG A 134 17.60 13.37 20.09
CA ARG A 134 16.45 14.17 19.61
C ARG A 134 15.65 13.51 18.49
N PHE A 135 16.14 12.41 17.93
CA PHE A 135 15.42 11.66 16.88
C PHE A 135 13.96 11.40 17.27
N GLY A 136 13.02 11.83 16.44
CA GLY A 136 11.59 11.66 16.66
C GLY A 136 10.98 12.49 17.80
N SER A 137 11.69 13.50 18.31
CA SER A 137 11.24 14.30 19.47
C SER A 137 10.64 15.66 19.09
N ALA A 138 9.99 15.75 17.93
CA ALA A 138 9.26 16.96 17.51
C ALA A 138 8.09 17.23 18.47
N GLU A 139 8.10 18.40 19.14
CA GLU A 139 7.12 18.79 20.16
C GLU A 139 5.71 18.87 19.57
N GLU A 140 5.52 19.59 18.46
CA GLU A 140 4.19 19.77 17.87
C GLU A 140 3.59 18.44 17.40
N THR A 141 4.38 17.60 16.71
CA THR A 141 3.92 16.27 16.26
C THR A 141 3.54 15.39 17.45
N GLY A 142 4.45 15.27 18.43
CA GLY A 142 4.25 14.43 19.61
C GLY A 142 3.07 14.88 20.47
N ARG A 143 2.95 16.18 20.75
CA ARG A 143 1.87 16.74 21.57
C ARG A 143 0.52 16.66 20.86
N GLU A 144 0.41 17.14 19.63
CA GLU A 144 -0.88 17.24 18.93
C GLU A 144 -1.45 15.86 18.57
N MET A 145 -0.64 14.92 18.09
CA MET A 145 -1.12 13.57 17.81
C MET A 145 -1.59 12.85 19.08
N ASN A 146 -0.87 12.98 20.20
CA ASN A 146 -1.29 12.34 21.44
C ASN A 146 -2.54 12.97 22.06
N LEU A 147 -2.74 14.29 21.92
CA LEU A 147 -4.00 14.94 22.30
C LEU A 147 -5.18 14.37 21.49
N ALA A 148 -5.02 14.24 20.17
CA ALA A 148 -6.03 13.64 19.30
C ALA A 148 -6.31 12.18 19.68
N ILE A 149 -5.27 11.38 19.95
CA ILE A 149 -5.41 9.96 20.32
C ILE A 149 -6.12 9.79 21.67
N ARG A 150 -5.83 10.64 22.66
CA ARG A 150 -6.54 10.64 23.95
C ARG A 150 -8.01 10.99 23.78
N ALA A 151 -8.31 12.03 23.01
CA ALA A 151 -9.68 12.39 22.67
C ALA A 151 -10.39 11.25 21.92
N ALA A 152 -9.70 10.52 21.03
CA ALA A 152 -10.22 9.36 20.33
C ALA A 152 -10.70 8.27 21.29
N ALA A 153 -9.88 7.97 22.30
CA ALA A 153 -10.19 6.96 23.31
C ALA A 153 -11.40 7.36 24.18
N GLU A 154 -11.50 8.63 24.56
CA GLU A 154 -12.64 9.18 25.33
C GLU A 154 -13.94 9.15 24.51
N GLN A 155 -13.87 9.45 23.21
CA GLN A 155 -15.02 9.47 22.30
C GLN A 155 -15.37 8.09 21.74
N GLY A 156 -14.48 7.11 21.89
CA GLY A 156 -14.66 5.76 21.37
C GLY A 156 -14.49 5.63 19.86
N ILE A 157 -13.73 6.52 19.21
CA ILE A 157 -13.44 6.53 17.76
C ILE A 157 -12.04 5.99 17.43
N GLY A 158 -11.76 5.85 16.14
CA GLY A 158 -10.48 5.40 15.59
C GLY A 158 -9.37 6.45 15.63
N MET A 159 -8.11 6.02 15.56
CA MET A 159 -6.95 6.93 15.52
C MET A 159 -6.92 7.73 14.22
N GLY A 160 -7.19 7.09 13.07
CA GLY A 160 -7.21 7.79 11.78
C GLY A 160 -8.30 8.87 11.70
N GLU A 161 -9.50 8.57 12.20
CA GLU A 161 -10.60 9.52 12.30
C GLU A 161 -10.24 10.71 13.20
N ALA A 162 -9.71 10.44 14.39
CA ALA A 162 -9.35 11.48 15.35
C ALA A 162 -8.22 12.39 14.84
N LEU A 163 -7.22 11.84 14.16
CA LEU A 163 -6.15 12.65 13.55
C LEU A 163 -6.68 13.56 12.44
N GLY A 164 -7.54 13.03 11.56
CA GLY A 164 -8.17 13.83 10.51
C GLY A 164 -9.06 14.96 11.06
N ALA A 165 -9.87 14.65 12.08
CA ALA A 165 -10.70 15.64 12.77
C ALA A 165 -9.87 16.69 13.51
N HIS A 166 -8.78 16.30 14.16
CA HIS A 166 -7.88 17.24 14.84
C HIS A 166 -7.19 18.18 13.85
N LEU A 167 -6.78 17.66 12.69
CA LEU A 167 -6.18 18.46 11.62
C LEU A 167 -7.10 19.55 11.08
N GLU A 168 -8.43 19.38 11.10
CA GLU A 168 -9.39 20.44 10.74
C GLU A 168 -9.14 21.75 11.50
N HIS A 169 -8.59 21.67 12.72
CA HIS A 169 -8.36 22.84 13.56
C HIS A 169 -6.95 23.42 13.46
N ILE A 170 -5.96 22.61 13.07
CA ILE A 170 -4.54 22.99 13.16
C ILE A 170 -3.77 22.93 11.84
N VAL A 171 -4.35 22.34 10.78
CA VAL A 171 -3.73 22.29 9.46
C VAL A 171 -3.50 23.71 8.94
N LYS A 172 -2.32 23.96 8.39
CA LYS A 172 -2.03 25.25 7.75
C LYS A 172 -2.65 25.24 6.36
N SER A 173 -3.45 26.26 6.05
CA SER A 173 -4.21 26.34 4.79
C SER A 173 -3.37 26.14 3.53
N GLN A 174 -2.12 26.62 3.53
CA GLN A 174 -1.18 26.47 2.41
C GLN A 174 -0.67 25.03 2.19
N TYR A 175 -0.85 24.13 3.15
CA TYR A 175 -0.43 22.71 3.06
C TYR A 175 -1.62 21.74 3.06
N ALA A 176 -2.84 22.25 3.27
CA ALA A 176 -4.05 21.44 3.37
C ALA A 176 -4.23 20.50 2.17
N ASP A 177 -3.93 20.97 0.95
CA ASP A 177 -4.07 20.20 -0.29
C ASP A 177 -3.04 19.06 -0.43
N ALA A 178 -2.01 19.02 0.42
CA ALA A 178 -1.01 17.96 0.45
C ALA A 178 -1.14 17.03 1.67
N CYS A 179 -2.08 17.28 2.58
CA CYS A 179 -2.28 16.48 3.79
C CYS A 179 -3.39 15.43 3.59
N LEU A 180 -3.01 14.16 3.46
CA LEU A 180 -3.89 13.05 3.10
C LEU A 180 -4.93 12.75 4.18
N LEU A 181 -4.57 12.77 5.46
CA LEU A 181 -5.45 12.58 6.61
C LEU A 181 -6.57 13.62 6.61
N TYR A 182 -6.19 14.91 6.45
CA TYR A 182 -7.14 16.01 6.39
C TYR A 182 -8.08 15.89 5.18
N GLN A 183 -7.53 15.59 4.01
CA GLN A 183 -8.30 15.50 2.77
C GLN A 183 -9.24 14.28 2.74
N ALA A 184 -8.85 13.17 3.38
CA ALA A 184 -9.72 12.01 3.60
C ALA A 184 -10.87 12.33 4.56
N TRP A 185 -10.58 13.00 5.68
CA TRP A 185 -11.57 13.45 6.65
C TRP A 185 -12.65 14.32 6.01
N LYS A 186 -12.24 15.34 5.23
CA LYS A 186 -13.18 16.22 4.49
C LYS A 186 -14.09 15.49 3.50
N ARG A 187 -13.62 14.37 2.95
CA ARG A 187 -14.37 13.55 1.99
C ARG A 187 -15.15 12.41 2.66
N SER A 188 -15.09 12.31 3.99
CA SER A 188 -15.66 11.18 4.73
C SER A 188 -15.13 9.82 4.24
N ILE A 189 -13.87 9.78 3.78
CA ILE A 189 -13.19 8.54 3.40
C ILE A 189 -12.50 8.00 4.66
N PRO A 190 -12.81 6.76 5.09
CA PRO A 190 -12.25 6.22 6.32
C PRO A 190 -10.75 6.01 6.22
N VAL A 191 -10.02 6.46 7.25
CA VAL A 191 -8.60 6.17 7.45
C VAL A 191 -8.44 5.35 8.72
N THR A 192 -7.65 4.28 8.65
CA THR A 192 -7.26 3.49 9.83
C THR A 192 -5.74 3.57 10.03
N VAL A 193 -5.29 3.73 11.26
CA VAL A 193 -3.87 3.81 11.62
C VAL A 193 -3.49 2.63 12.52
N HIS A 194 -2.53 1.84 12.05
CA HIS A 194 -2.02 0.67 12.76
C HIS A 194 -0.59 0.90 13.23
N VAL A 195 -0.45 1.18 14.52
CA VAL A 195 0.84 1.50 15.15
C VAL A 195 1.55 0.25 15.62
N ALA A 196 2.88 0.30 15.64
CA ALA A 196 3.69 -0.63 16.39
C ALA A 196 4.31 0.13 17.57
N VAL A 197 3.83 -0.17 18.79
CA VAL A 197 4.19 0.57 20.00
C VAL A 197 5.70 0.55 20.21
N GLY A 198 6.28 1.74 20.41
CA GLY A 198 7.73 1.94 20.52
C GLY A 198 8.47 2.13 19.20
N THR A 199 7.81 1.98 18.05
CA THR A 199 8.41 2.25 16.72
C THR A 199 8.08 3.64 16.19
N ASP A 200 6.87 4.12 16.47
CA ASP A 200 6.37 5.41 15.98
C ASP A 200 6.77 6.54 16.96
N THR A 201 7.27 7.65 16.42
CA THR A 201 7.93 8.71 17.20
C THR A 201 7.06 9.39 18.26
N PRO A 202 5.73 9.61 18.08
CA PRO A 202 4.89 10.19 19.13
C PRO A 202 4.79 9.34 20.41
N HIS A 203 5.18 8.06 20.38
CA HIS A 203 5.14 7.20 21.56
C HIS A 203 6.16 7.57 22.64
N THR A 204 7.22 8.32 22.31
CA THR A 204 8.24 8.75 23.28
C THR A 204 7.90 10.07 23.96
N HIS A 205 6.86 10.77 23.47
CA HIS A 205 6.46 12.08 23.98
C HIS A 205 5.82 11.97 25.38
N PRO A 206 6.06 12.92 26.32
CA PRO A 206 5.47 12.88 27.67
C PRO A 206 3.93 12.86 27.71
N ALA A 207 3.28 13.32 26.64
CA ALA A 207 1.82 13.28 26.51
C ALA A 207 1.26 11.91 26.08
N ALA A 208 2.13 10.93 25.76
CA ALA A 208 1.71 9.63 25.28
C ALA A 208 0.96 8.83 26.36
N ASP A 209 -0.21 8.33 25.98
CA ASP A 209 -1.04 7.47 26.80
C ASP A 209 -1.20 6.11 26.11
N GLY A 210 -0.52 5.09 26.65
CA GLY A 210 -0.53 3.75 26.09
C GLY A 210 -1.91 3.10 26.05
N ALA A 211 -2.80 3.42 27.01
CA ALA A 211 -4.16 2.92 27.01
C ALA A 211 -4.97 3.56 25.88
N ALA A 212 -4.81 4.87 25.67
CA ALA A 212 -5.46 5.58 24.57
C ALA A 212 -4.95 5.10 23.19
N ILE A 213 -3.63 4.98 23.02
CA ILE A 213 -2.99 4.45 21.81
C ILE A 213 -3.55 3.07 21.47
N GLY A 214 -3.55 2.16 22.45
CA GLY A 214 -4.06 0.80 22.28
C GLY A 214 -5.56 0.77 21.93
N ALA A 215 -6.37 1.58 22.62
CA ALA A 215 -7.80 1.66 22.37
C ALA A 215 -8.12 2.18 20.96
N ALA A 216 -7.47 3.27 20.54
CA ALA A 216 -7.72 3.92 19.26
C ALA A 216 -7.24 3.06 18.07
N THR A 217 -6.03 2.48 18.13
CA THR A 217 -5.54 1.62 17.03
C THR A 217 -6.31 0.29 16.94
N HIS A 218 -6.78 -0.23 18.07
CA HIS A 218 -7.64 -1.42 18.08
C HIS A 218 -9.05 -1.11 17.54
N HIS A 219 -9.59 0.10 17.80
CA HIS A 219 -10.80 0.57 17.13
C HIS A 219 -10.60 0.55 15.61
N ASP A 220 -9.51 1.15 15.14
CA ASP A 220 -9.13 1.16 13.72
C ASP A 220 -9.01 -0.24 13.13
N PHE A 221 -8.49 -1.23 13.87
CA PHE A 221 -8.47 -2.63 13.41
C PHE A 221 -9.88 -3.20 13.19
N ARG A 222 -10.83 -2.91 14.08
CA ARG A 222 -12.23 -3.35 13.92
C ARG A 222 -12.91 -2.65 12.74
N LEU A 223 -12.66 -1.34 12.57
CA LEU A 223 -13.13 -0.59 11.40
C LEU A 223 -12.54 -1.18 10.11
N PHE A 224 -11.23 -1.46 10.08
CA PHE A 224 -10.58 -2.07 8.93
C PHE A 224 -11.14 -3.47 8.60
N CYS A 225 -11.50 -4.29 9.60
CA CYS A 225 -12.22 -5.54 9.35
C CYS A 225 -13.55 -5.29 8.63
N SER A 226 -14.26 -4.21 8.95
CA SER A 226 -15.50 -3.84 8.25
C SER A 226 -15.22 -3.40 6.81
N LEU A 227 -14.15 -2.63 6.57
CA LEU A 227 -13.71 -2.27 5.23
C LEU A 227 -13.30 -3.50 4.40
N VAL A 228 -12.60 -4.46 4.98
CA VAL A 228 -12.19 -5.70 4.28
C VAL A 228 -13.40 -6.49 3.76
N ARG A 229 -14.58 -6.39 4.39
CA ARG A 229 -15.81 -7.02 3.87
C ARG A 229 -16.21 -6.48 2.50
N THR A 230 -15.93 -5.22 2.21
CA THR A 230 -16.29 -4.58 0.93
C THR A 230 -15.43 -5.07 -0.24
N LEU A 231 -14.38 -5.83 0.04
CA LEU A 231 -13.54 -6.45 -0.97
C LEU A 231 -14.21 -7.64 -1.68
N ASN A 232 -15.15 -8.32 -1.01
CA ASN A 232 -15.77 -9.52 -1.56
C ASN A 232 -16.40 -9.26 -2.93
N ASP A 233 -16.21 -10.20 -3.86
CA ASP A 233 -16.84 -10.18 -5.19
C ASP A 233 -16.41 -8.95 -6.03
N GLY A 234 -15.08 -8.78 -6.16
CA GLY A 234 -14.45 -7.89 -7.13
C GLY A 234 -13.78 -6.64 -6.57
N GLY A 235 -13.61 -6.50 -5.25
CA GLY A 235 -12.84 -5.39 -4.67
C GLY A 235 -11.32 -5.62 -4.72
N ALA A 236 -10.55 -4.63 -4.26
CA ALA A 236 -9.10 -4.66 -4.29
C ALA A 236 -8.44 -4.09 -3.02
N TYR A 237 -7.36 -4.72 -2.58
CA TYR A 237 -6.46 -4.20 -1.54
C TYR A 237 -5.04 -4.04 -2.07
N LEU A 238 -4.47 -2.84 -1.94
CA LEU A 238 -3.08 -2.55 -2.28
C LEU A 238 -2.25 -2.38 -1.01
N ASN A 239 -1.10 -3.04 -0.94
CA ASN A 239 -0.09 -2.82 0.09
C ASN A 239 1.12 -2.12 -0.55
N ILE A 240 1.45 -0.93 -0.07
CA ILE A 240 2.47 -0.06 -0.66
C ILE A 240 3.44 0.38 0.42
N GLY A 241 4.69 -0.05 0.32
CA GLY A 241 5.77 0.41 1.21
C GLY A 241 5.61 0.00 2.67
N SER A 242 4.83 -1.05 2.97
CA SER A 242 4.74 -1.66 4.30
C SER A 242 5.17 -3.12 4.26
N ALA A 243 6.34 -3.40 4.86
CA ALA A 243 6.95 -4.72 4.81
C ALA A 243 6.42 -5.70 5.87
N VAL A 244 5.82 -5.22 6.97
CA VAL A 244 5.41 -6.08 8.10
C VAL A 244 4.04 -5.70 8.68
N VAL A 245 3.89 -4.47 9.18
CA VAL A 245 2.70 -4.06 9.98
C VAL A 245 1.40 -4.27 9.19
N LEU A 246 1.26 -3.64 8.03
CA LEU A 246 0.03 -3.73 7.25
C LEU A 246 -0.22 -5.12 6.64
N PRO A 247 0.79 -5.85 6.10
CA PRO A 247 0.61 -7.24 5.70
C PRO A 247 0.10 -8.15 6.82
N GLU A 248 0.60 -7.98 8.04
CA GLU A 248 0.14 -8.75 9.20
C GLU A 248 -1.29 -8.36 9.56
N VAL A 249 -1.59 -7.06 9.71
CA VAL A 249 -2.93 -6.55 10.02
C VAL A 249 -3.97 -7.00 9.00
N PHE A 250 -3.67 -6.90 7.70
CA PHE A 250 -4.56 -7.32 6.62
C PHE A 250 -4.92 -8.80 6.70
N LEU A 251 -3.92 -9.68 6.88
CA LEU A 251 -4.22 -11.11 6.98
C LEU A 251 -5.09 -11.43 8.21
N LYS A 252 -4.92 -10.71 9.31
CA LYS A 252 -5.77 -10.87 10.50
C LYS A 252 -7.19 -10.38 10.23
N ALA A 253 -7.36 -9.25 9.55
CA ALA A 253 -8.66 -8.74 9.15
C ALA A 253 -9.39 -9.73 8.22
N VAL A 254 -8.71 -10.28 7.21
CA VAL A 254 -9.23 -11.35 6.33
C VAL A 254 -9.68 -12.57 7.16
N SER A 255 -8.87 -12.99 8.13
CA SER A 255 -9.20 -14.10 9.02
C SER A 255 -10.44 -13.81 9.88
N VAL A 256 -10.54 -12.63 10.48
CA VAL A 256 -11.67 -12.20 11.31
C VAL A 256 -12.96 -12.17 10.48
N VAL A 257 -12.93 -11.54 9.30
CA VAL A 257 -14.09 -11.44 8.41
C VAL A 257 -14.64 -12.82 8.06
N ARG A 258 -13.75 -13.75 7.67
CA ARG A 258 -14.13 -15.13 7.33
C ARG A 258 -14.63 -15.90 8.55
N ASN A 259 -13.97 -15.74 9.70
CA ASN A 259 -14.34 -16.44 10.92
C ASN A 259 -15.72 -16.00 11.45
N LEU A 260 -16.09 -14.73 11.26
CA LEU A 260 -17.42 -14.20 11.57
C LEU A 260 -18.50 -14.63 10.55
N GLY A 261 -18.17 -15.44 9.54
CA GLY A 261 -19.12 -15.99 8.58
C GLY A 261 -19.47 -15.06 7.41
N TYR A 262 -18.82 -13.91 7.27
CA TYR A 262 -19.04 -13.04 6.11
C TYR A 262 -18.38 -13.63 4.85
N PRO A 263 -18.99 -13.45 3.66
CA PRO A 263 -18.36 -13.84 2.41
C PRO A 263 -17.12 -12.96 2.17
N LEU A 264 -16.02 -13.61 1.77
CA LEU A 264 -14.78 -12.94 1.38
C LEU A 264 -13.96 -13.81 0.42
N GLY A 265 -14.22 -13.64 -0.88
CA GLY A 265 -13.52 -14.27 -1.99
C GLY A 265 -13.60 -13.43 -3.26
N GLU A 266 -12.98 -13.91 -4.33
CA GLU A 266 -13.00 -13.27 -5.66
C GLU A 266 -12.60 -11.79 -5.65
N PHE A 267 -11.50 -11.45 -4.96
CA PHE A 267 -10.99 -10.09 -4.87
C PHE A 267 -9.51 -10.03 -5.28
N THR A 268 -9.01 -8.84 -5.57
CA THR A 268 -7.63 -8.64 -5.99
C THR A 268 -6.77 -8.10 -4.87
N THR A 269 -5.51 -8.55 -4.81
CA THR A 269 -4.50 -7.88 -3.99
C THR A 269 -3.29 -7.51 -4.81
N ALA A 270 -2.61 -6.43 -4.42
CA ALA A 270 -1.33 -6.07 -5.04
C ALA A 270 -0.33 -5.59 -3.98
N ASN A 271 0.89 -6.09 -4.03
CA ASN A 271 2.01 -5.55 -3.28
C ASN A 271 2.91 -4.70 -4.20
N PHE A 272 3.09 -3.44 -3.86
CA PHE A 272 4.03 -2.52 -4.51
C PHE A 272 5.18 -2.23 -3.56
N ASP A 273 6.39 -2.59 -3.96
CA ASP A 273 7.61 -2.32 -3.18
C ASP A 273 8.85 -2.41 -4.07
N PHE A 274 9.90 -1.65 -3.79
CA PHE A 274 11.19 -1.80 -4.46
C PHE A 274 11.91 -3.07 -4.00
N LEU A 275 11.51 -3.66 -2.85
CA LEU A 275 11.97 -4.95 -2.35
C LEU A 275 10.81 -5.91 -2.08
N GLN A 276 10.89 -7.15 -2.61
CA GLN A 276 9.88 -8.16 -2.33
C GLN A 276 10.17 -8.91 -1.03
N HIS A 277 9.46 -8.55 0.03
CA HIS A 277 9.60 -9.15 1.35
C HIS A 277 8.75 -10.43 1.53
N TYR A 278 9.14 -11.27 2.49
CA TYR A 278 8.39 -12.50 2.82
C TYR A 278 6.94 -12.21 3.22
N ARG A 279 6.70 -11.25 4.13
CA ARG A 279 5.36 -10.99 4.69
C ARG A 279 4.37 -10.49 3.65
N PRO A 280 4.65 -9.46 2.81
CA PRO A 280 3.72 -9.07 1.76
C PRO A 280 3.49 -10.18 0.74
N ARG A 281 4.54 -10.91 0.33
CA ARG A 281 4.40 -12.04 -0.61
C ARG A 281 3.44 -13.11 -0.09
N VAL A 282 3.51 -13.48 1.19
CA VAL A 282 2.66 -14.54 1.73
C VAL A 282 1.32 -14.02 2.24
N ASN A 283 1.28 -12.90 2.96
CA ASN A 283 0.10 -12.41 3.66
C ASN A 283 -0.78 -11.49 2.80
N VAL A 284 -0.24 -10.87 1.75
CA VAL A 284 -1.01 -10.03 0.82
C VAL A 284 -1.23 -10.77 -0.51
N VAL A 285 -0.16 -11.29 -1.11
CA VAL A 285 -0.23 -11.81 -2.49
C VAL A 285 -0.75 -13.26 -2.57
N SER A 286 -0.50 -14.10 -1.57
CA SER A 286 -0.77 -15.55 -1.67
C SER A 286 -1.93 -16.05 -0.78
N ARG A 287 -1.77 -15.99 0.54
CA ARG A 287 -2.69 -16.58 1.52
C ARG A 287 -4.13 -16.05 1.46
N PRO A 288 -4.39 -14.76 1.17
CA PRO A 288 -5.76 -14.26 1.09
C PRO A 288 -6.61 -15.02 0.06
N HIS A 289 -6.01 -15.57 -1.00
CA HIS A 289 -6.69 -16.23 -2.12
C HIS A 289 -6.80 -17.75 -1.98
N ALA A 290 -6.26 -18.33 -0.91
CA ALA A 290 -6.23 -19.78 -0.71
C ALA A 290 -7.66 -20.36 -0.73
N GLN A 291 -7.97 -21.15 -1.78
CA GLN A 291 -9.26 -21.84 -1.99
C GLN A 291 -10.49 -20.91 -2.05
N ARG A 292 -10.31 -19.63 -2.36
CA ARG A 292 -11.39 -18.62 -2.36
C ARG A 292 -11.43 -17.75 -3.62
N GLY A 293 -10.72 -18.17 -4.66
CA GLY A 293 -10.53 -17.42 -5.91
C GLY A 293 -9.85 -16.08 -5.69
N GLY A 294 -10.00 -15.18 -6.67
CA GLY A 294 -9.23 -13.93 -6.71
C GLY A 294 -7.78 -14.11 -7.16
N GLN A 295 -7.04 -13.00 -7.16
CA GLN A 295 -5.67 -12.96 -7.69
C GLN A 295 -4.81 -11.96 -6.92
N GLY A 296 -3.59 -12.37 -6.59
CA GLY A 296 -2.58 -11.49 -6.01
C GLY A 296 -1.50 -11.13 -7.01
N TYR A 297 -1.02 -9.90 -6.95
CA TYR A 297 0.06 -9.38 -7.80
C TYR A 297 1.22 -8.85 -6.95
N ALA A 298 2.45 -9.03 -7.44
CA ALA A 298 3.64 -8.40 -6.90
C ALA A 298 4.24 -7.50 -7.98
N ILE A 299 4.35 -6.20 -7.69
CA ILE A 299 4.93 -5.20 -8.57
C ILE A 299 6.18 -4.65 -7.88
N THR A 300 7.33 -4.82 -8.54
CA THR A 300 8.61 -4.34 -8.02
C THR A 300 8.99 -3.03 -8.68
N GLY A 301 9.21 -1.98 -7.89
CA GLY A 301 9.63 -0.67 -8.36
C GLY A 301 9.49 0.42 -7.30
N HIS A 302 10.15 1.54 -7.53
CA HIS A 302 10.14 2.70 -6.65
C HIS A 302 8.76 3.40 -6.63
N HIS A 303 8.29 3.79 -5.45
CA HIS A 303 6.92 4.27 -5.25
C HIS A 303 6.64 5.58 -5.99
N GLU A 304 7.62 6.49 -5.98
CA GLU A 304 7.61 7.80 -6.64
C GLU A 304 7.45 7.72 -8.17
N ILE A 305 7.64 6.54 -8.75
CA ILE A 305 7.39 6.27 -10.18
C ILE A 305 6.14 5.41 -10.36
N MET A 306 6.05 4.30 -9.61
CA MET A 306 5.03 3.28 -9.84
C MET A 306 3.62 3.71 -9.47
N ILE A 307 3.46 4.52 -8.41
CA ILE A 307 2.13 4.96 -7.98
C ILE A 307 1.58 6.06 -8.88
N PRO A 308 2.35 7.10 -9.27
CA PRO A 308 1.90 8.05 -10.28
C PRO A 308 1.59 7.37 -11.63
N LEU A 309 2.41 6.39 -12.04
CA LEU A 309 2.15 5.62 -13.26
C LEU A 309 0.81 4.85 -13.18
N LEU A 310 0.57 4.14 -12.06
CA LEU A 310 -0.70 3.44 -11.84
C LEU A 310 -1.88 4.40 -11.87
N ALA A 311 -1.77 5.54 -11.17
CA ALA A 311 -2.82 6.56 -11.15
C ALA A 311 -3.13 7.07 -12.57
N ALA A 312 -2.10 7.42 -13.34
CA ALA A 312 -2.26 7.92 -14.70
C ALA A 312 -2.93 6.87 -15.63
N LEU A 313 -2.56 5.60 -15.50
CA LEU A 313 -3.21 4.50 -16.24
C LEU A 313 -4.70 4.35 -15.89
N LEU A 314 -5.05 4.48 -14.61
CA LEU A 314 -6.44 4.40 -14.16
C LEU A 314 -7.29 5.58 -14.65
N ILE A 315 -6.69 6.78 -14.73
CA ILE A 315 -7.33 8.00 -15.22
C ILE A 315 -7.61 7.91 -16.72
N GLU A 316 -6.62 7.46 -17.50
CA GLU A 316 -6.74 7.38 -18.96
C GLU A 316 -7.80 6.38 -19.43
N LYS A 317 -8.12 5.37 -18.62
CA LYS A 317 -9.21 4.41 -18.89
C LYS A 317 -10.60 4.96 -18.62
N GLN A 318 -10.72 6.16 -18.03
CA GLN A 318 -12.00 6.86 -17.88
C GLN A 318 -12.38 7.64 -19.15
N SER A 319 -11.40 7.92 -20.03
CA SER A 319 -11.54 8.73 -21.24
C SER A 319 -12.03 7.96 -22.45
#